data_AF-A0A837DWX2-F1
#
_entry.id   AF-A0A837DWX2-F1
#
_cell.length_a   1.000
_cell.length_b   1.000
_cell.length_c   1.000
_cell.angle_alpha   90.00
_cell.angle_beta   90.00
_cell.angle_gamma   90.00
#
_symmetry.space_group_name_H-M   'P 1'
#
loop_
_entity.id
_entity.type
_entity.pdbx_description
1 polymer ?
#
loop_
_entity_poly.entity_id
_entity_poly.type
_entity_poly.pdbx_seq_one_letter_code
_entity_poly.pdbx_strand_id
1 'polypeptide(L)'
;MNIMLMLIGGATGSTAGGMKLTTVAVLAISAYSVLHRKKDATAFGRRIGTGVIFDAAAIFSLYFVTCVISAMAISAIEGLPFLKCMFETASAVATVGLTLGITPHLSTLSQLILIVLMFMGRVGGMTLVFATIARRHVVDPLKPEEKVQVG
;
A
#
# COMPACT_ATOMS: atom_id res chain seq x y z
N MET A 1 -18.59 -4.32 4.32
CA MET A 1 -18.59 -3.85 2.92
C MET A 1 -17.63 -2.67 2.68
N ASN A 2 -17.31 -1.81 3.66
CA ASN A 2 -16.54 -0.58 3.39
C ASN A 2 -15.00 -0.71 3.44
N ILE A 3 -14.43 -1.82 3.94
CA ILE A 3 -12.97 -1.96 4.14
C ILE A 3 -12.20 -1.95 2.82
N MET A 4 -12.72 -2.61 1.79
CA MET A 4 -12.07 -2.66 0.47
C MET A 4 -11.97 -1.28 -0.18
N LEU A 5 -13.02 -0.46 -0.03
CA LEU A 5 -13.06 0.92 -0.55
C LEU A 5 -12.12 1.84 0.23
N MET A 6 -11.99 1.66 1.54
CA MET A 6 -11.04 2.43 2.36
C MET A 6 -9.59 2.11 2.03
N LEU A 7 -9.29 0.84 1.72
CA LEU A 7 -7.95 0.42 1.34
C LEU A 7 -7.51 1.06 0.01
N ILE A 8 -8.46 1.35 -0.88
CA ILE A 8 -8.24 2.03 -2.15
C ILE A 8 -8.34 3.54 -1.89
N GLY A 9 -7.21 4.15 -1.54
CA GLY A 9 -7.11 5.59 -1.26
C GLY A 9 -7.20 6.47 -2.52
N GLY A 10 -6.87 7.75 -2.37
CA GLY A 10 -6.95 8.75 -3.44
C GLY A 10 -5.95 8.58 -4.60
N ALA A 11 -6.13 9.39 -5.64
CA ALA A 11 -5.22 9.47 -6.79
C ALA A 11 -3.85 10.09 -6.44
N THR A 12 -2.82 9.86 -7.26
CA THR A 12 -1.49 10.48 -7.11
C THR A 12 -1.55 12.00 -7.15
N GLY A 13 -0.95 12.66 -6.15
CA GLY A 13 -0.97 14.11 -6.00
C GLY A 13 -2.13 14.63 -5.15
N SER A 14 -3.00 13.74 -4.65
CA SER A 14 -4.09 14.10 -3.76
C SER A 14 -3.61 14.37 -2.32
N THR A 15 -4.43 15.11 -1.58
CA THR A 15 -4.32 15.33 -0.14
C THR A 15 -4.90 14.18 0.68
N ALA A 16 -5.03 12.97 0.13
CA ALA A 16 -5.35 11.73 0.85
C ALA A 16 -4.11 10.83 0.92
N GLY A 17 -3.78 10.32 2.11
CA GLY A 17 -2.64 9.42 2.37
C GLY A 17 -3.01 7.95 2.17
N GLY A 18 -2.01 7.06 2.20
CA GLY A 18 -2.20 5.60 2.12
C GLY A 18 -1.90 4.95 0.76
N MET A 19 -2.50 3.79 0.51
CA MET A 19 -2.35 3.06 -0.76
C MET A 19 -3.03 3.82 -1.90
N LYS A 20 -2.20 4.45 -2.74
CA LYS A 20 -2.68 5.24 -3.87
C LYS A 20 -3.42 4.37 -4.88
N LEU A 21 -4.53 4.89 -5.40
CA LEU A 21 -5.31 4.25 -6.47
C LEU A 21 -4.43 3.89 -7.67
N THR A 22 -3.42 4.69 -7.98
CA THR A 22 -2.47 4.43 -9.07
C THR A 22 -1.65 3.17 -8.85
N THR A 23 -1.26 2.86 -7.60
CA THR A 23 -0.50 1.65 -7.27
C THR A 23 -1.35 0.42 -7.54
N VAL A 24 -2.61 0.46 -7.10
CA VAL A 24 -3.60 -0.59 -7.35
C VAL A 24 -3.89 -0.71 -8.85
N ALA A 25 -4.03 0.40 -9.57
CA ALA A 25 -4.28 0.41 -11.01
C ALA A 25 -3.10 -0.16 -11.81
N VAL A 26 -1.85 0.21 -11.48
CA VAL A 26 -0.65 -0.33 -12.15
C VAL A 26 -0.52 -1.82 -11.90
N LEU A 27 -0.75 -2.29 -10.67
CA LEU A 27 -0.73 -3.71 -10.35
C LEU A 27 -1.86 -4.48 -11.05
N ALA A 28 -3.07 -3.93 -11.10
CA ALA A 28 -4.20 -4.55 -11.79
C ALA A 28 -3.95 -4.65 -13.30
N ILE A 29 -3.43 -3.59 -13.93
CA ILE A 29 -3.06 -3.59 -15.36
C ILE A 29 -1.92 -4.56 -15.62
N SER A 30 -0.93 -4.63 -14.73
CA SER A 30 0.17 -5.59 -14.84
C SER A 30 -0.35 -7.03 -14.74
N ALA A 31 -1.16 -7.35 -13.74
CA ALA A 31 -1.78 -8.67 -13.58
C ALA A 31 -2.63 -9.04 -14.81
N TYR A 32 -3.43 -8.10 -15.34
CA TYR A 32 -4.23 -8.30 -16.54
C TYR A 32 -3.36 -8.58 -17.78
N SER A 33 -2.25 -7.85 -17.97
CA SER A 33 -1.31 -8.09 -19.07
C SER A 33 -0.63 -9.45 -18.94
N VAL A 34 -0.27 -9.88 -17.73
CA VAL A 34 0.31 -11.22 -17.47
C VAL A 34 -0.70 -12.32 -17.81
N LEU A 35 -1.96 -12.18 -17.37
CA LEU A 35 -3.06 -13.09 -17.71
C LEU A 35 -3.30 -13.17 -19.23
N HIS A 36 -3.19 -12.03 -19.93
CA HIS A 36 -3.30 -11.97 -21.39
C HIS A 36 -2.00 -12.30 -22.13
N ARG A 37 -0.95 -12.79 -21.45
CA ARG A 37 0.38 -13.11 -22.00
C ARG A 37 1.02 -11.96 -22.81
N LYS A 38 0.67 -10.71 -22.52
CA LYS A 38 1.33 -9.55 -23.13
C LYS A 38 2.63 -9.28 -22.40
N LYS A 39 3.75 -9.27 -23.15
CA LYS A 39 5.11 -9.03 -22.61
C LYS A 39 5.26 -7.69 -21.91
N ASP A 40 4.41 -6.72 -22.24
CA ASP A 40 4.44 -5.37 -21.68
C ASP A 40 3.08 -4.98 -21.08
N ALA A 41 3.13 -4.40 -19.88
CA ALA A 41 1.97 -3.73 -19.29
C ALA A 41 1.77 -2.38 -19.99
N THR A 42 0.79 -2.29 -20.88
CA THR A 42 0.44 -1.06 -21.59
C THR A 42 -0.82 -0.45 -21.02
N ALA A 43 -0.77 0.82 -20.64
CA ALA A 43 -1.94 1.62 -20.25
C ALA A 43 -2.08 2.82 -21.20
N PHE A 44 -3.29 3.08 -21.70
CA PHE A 44 -3.58 4.22 -22.60
C PHE A 44 -2.63 4.32 -23.82
N GLY A 45 -2.21 3.19 -24.39
CA GLY A 45 -1.28 3.17 -25.54
C GLY A 45 0.18 3.48 -25.19
N ARG A 46 0.53 3.62 -23.90
CA ARG A 46 1.90 3.80 -23.42
C ARG A 46 2.36 2.60 -22.59
N ARG A 47 3.63 2.23 -22.74
CA ARG A 47 4.26 1.12 -22.02
C ARG A 47 4.66 1.58 -20.60
N ILE A 48 4.21 0.85 -19.60
CA ILE A 48 4.63 1.05 -18.20
C ILE A 48 5.99 0.38 -18.03
N GLY A 49 6.99 1.15 -17.57
CA GLY A 49 8.31 0.61 -17.30
C GLY A 49 8.27 -0.41 -16.16
N THR A 50 8.96 -1.53 -16.31
CA THR A 50 9.00 -2.63 -15.33
C THR A 50 9.42 -2.16 -13.94
N GLY A 51 10.30 -1.16 -13.84
CA GLY A 51 10.69 -0.55 -12.57
C GLY A 51 9.52 0.08 -11.80
N VAL A 52 8.56 0.69 -12.48
CA VAL A 52 7.37 1.28 -11.86
C VAL A 52 6.44 0.19 -11.31
N ILE A 53 6.40 -0.98 -11.95
CA ILE A 53 5.62 -2.13 -11.49
C ILE A 53 6.23 -2.70 -10.21
N PHE A 54 7.56 -2.87 -10.17
CA PHE A 54 8.27 -3.34 -8.98
C PHE A 54 8.14 -2.35 -7.82
N ASP A 55 8.30 -1.05 -8.08
CA ASP A 55 8.08 -0.01 -7.07
C ASP A 55 6.63 -0.07 -6.54
N ALA A 56 5.64 -0.16 -7.44
CA ALA A 56 4.24 -0.29 -7.05
C ALA A 56 3.98 -1.55 -6.19
N ALA A 57 4.57 -2.69 -6.55
CA ALA A 57 4.45 -3.94 -5.80
C ALA A 57 5.10 -3.84 -4.42
N ALA A 58 6.30 -3.27 -4.33
CA ALA A 58 6.99 -3.06 -3.07
C ALA A 58 6.18 -2.17 -2.11
N ILE A 59 5.60 -1.09 -2.64
CA ILE A 59 4.75 -0.16 -1.88
C ILE A 59 3.50 -0.88 -1.38
N PHE A 60 2.81 -1.60 -2.27
CA PHE A 60 1.61 -2.35 -1.92
C PHE A 60 1.90 -3.36 -0.81
N SER A 61 2.98 -4.13 -0.94
CA SER A 61 3.42 -5.10 0.06
C SER A 61 3.73 -4.42 1.41
N LEU A 62 4.47 -3.31 1.41
CA LEU A 62 4.80 -2.57 2.62
C LEU A 62 3.56 -2.09 3.38
N TYR A 63 2.59 -1.48 2.68
CA TYR A 63 1.34 -1.02 3.30
C TYR A 63 0.48 -2.18 3.79
N PHE A 64 0.39 -3.25 3.02
CA PHE A 64 -0.39 -4.43 3.38
C PHE A 64 0.17 -5.09 4.65
N VAL A 65 1.47 -5.34 4.70
CA VAL A 65 2.15 -5.95 5.86
C VAL A 65 2.01 -5.05 7.10
N THR A 66 2.23 -3.74 6.96
CA THR A 66 2.11 -2.79 8.07
C THR A 66 0.68 -2.75 8.64
N CYS A 67 -0.32 -2.79 7.76
CA CYS A 67 -1.73 -2.81 8.16
C CYS A 67 -2.10 -4.08 8.93
N VAL A 68 -1.66 -5.26 8.44
CA VAL A 68 -1.94 -6.55 9.07
C VAL A 68 -1.25 -6.68 10.43
N ILE A 69 0.05 -6.34 10.52
CA ILE A 69 0.79 -6.39 11.79
C ILE A 69 0.15 -5.49 12.83
N SER A 70 -0.25 -4.28 12.43
CA SER A 70 -0.89 -3.33 13.35
C SER A 70 -2.28 -3.81 13.79
N ALA A 71 -3.06 -4.40 12.89
CA ALA A 71 -4.37 -4.96 13.22
C ALA A 71 -4.25 -6.12 14.21
N MET A 72 -3.25 -6.99 14.02
CA MET A 72 -2.94 -8.08 14.94
C MET A 72 -2.48 -7.54 16.30
N ALA A 73 -1.59 -6.54 16.33
CA ALA A 73 -1.11 -5.93 17.56
C ALA A 73 -2.26 -5.33 18.39
N ILE A 74 -3.14 -4.53 17.77
CA ILE A 74 -4.28 -3.92 18.45
C ILE A 74 -5.28 -4.99 18.91
N SER A 75 -5.54 -6.02 18.10
CA SER A 75 -6.43 -7.13 18.48
C SER A 75 -5.89 -7.91 19.68
N ALA A 76 -4.56 -8.11 19.77
CA ALA A 76 -3.92 -8.78 20.90
C ALA A 76 -3.93 -7.93 22.19
N ILE A 77 -3.82 -6.60 22.08
CA ILE A 77 -3.82 -5.69 23.22
C ILE A 77 -5.23 -5.52 23.80
N GLU A 78 -6.24 -5.36 22.95
CA GLU A 78 -7.59 -5.00 23.37
C GLU A 78 -8.54 -6.21 23.48
N GLY A 79 -8.15 -7.38 22.97
CA GLY A 79 -9.03 -8.55 22.89
C GLY A 79 -10.24 -8.35 21.98
N LEU A 80 -10.21 -7.36 21.10
CA LEU A 80 -11.30 -7.01 20.20
C LEU A 80 -11.33 -7.90 18.95
N PRO A 81 -12.50 -8.03 18.29
CA PRO A 81 -12.63 -8.76 17.03
C PRO A 81 -11.67 -8.22 15.97
N PHE A 82 -10.88 -9.10 15.35
CA PHE A 82 -9.90 -8.75 14.33
C PHE A 82 -10.48 -7.87 13.20
N LEU A 83 -11.73 -8.15 12.78
CA LEU A 83 -12.41 -7.37 11.75
C LEU A 83 -12.55 -5.88 12.10
N LYS A 84 -12.78 -5.58 13.39
CA LYS A 84 -12.91 -4.21 13.89
C LYS A 84 -11.55 -3.52 13.95
N CYS A 85 -10.52 -4.21 14.43
CA CYS A 85 -9.15 -3.69 14.46
C CYS A 85 -8.63 -3.42 13.05
N MET A 86 -8.89 -4.33 12.10
CA MET A 86 -8.51 -4.17 10.70
C MET A 86 -9.22 -2.98 10.04
N PHE A 87 -10.47 -2.68 10.42
CA PHE A 87 -11.17 -1.49 9.93
C PHE A 87 -10.50 -0.19 10.41
N GLU A 88 -10.17 -0.11 11.70
CA GLU A 88 -9.51 1.06 12.29
C GLU A 88 -8.10 1.26 11.72
N THR A 89 -7.30 0.20 11.61
CA THR A 89 -5.95 0.30 11.04
C THR A 89 -5.98 0.64 9.56
N ALA A 90 -6.90 0.05 8.78
CA ALA A 90 -7.09 0.42 7.38
C ALA A 90 -7.46 1.90 7.24
N SER A 91 -8.37 2.41 8.07
CA SER A 91 -8.77 3.82 8.08
C SER A 91 -7.62 4.75 8.47
N ALA A 92 -6.80 4.37 9.46
CA ALA A 92 -5.63 5.12 9.88
C ALA A 92 -4.55 5.18 8.78
N VAL A 93 -4.23 4.03 8.17
CA VAL A 93 -3.26 3.94 7.06
C VAL A 93 -3.72 4.74 5.85
N ALA A 94 -4.99 4.64 5.49
CA ALA A 94 -5.57 5.38 4.38
C ALA A 94 -5.96 6.83 4.74
N THR A 95 -5.73 7.25 5.98
CA THR A 95 -6.09 8.58 6.49
C THR A 95 -7.54 8.98 6.18
N VAL A 96 -8.47 8.02 6.23
CA VAL A 96 -9.89 8.22 5.87
C VAL A 96 -10.65 8.89 7.01
N GLY A 97 -10.25 8.62 8.26
CA GLY A 97 -10.85 9.22 9.46
C GLY A 97 -12.21 8.62 9.85
N LEU A 98 -12.62 7.53 9.21
CA LEU A 98 -13.82 6.78 9.59
C LEU A 98 -13.49 5.78 10.70
N THR A 99 -14.34 5.74 11.72
CA THR A 99 -14.22 4.83 12.87
C THR A 99 -15.51 4.04 13.05
N LEU A 100 -15.41 2.84 13.62
CA LEU A 100 -16.57 2.08 14.11
C LEU A 100 -17.02 2.53 15.52
N GLY A 101 -16.49 3.66 16.02
CA GLY A 101 -16.78 4.19 17.35
C GLY A 101 -15.95 3.54 18.46
N ILE A 102 -14.89 2.83 18.10
CA ILE A 102 -14.06 2.06 19.05
C ILE A 102 -12.86 2.89 19.51
N THR A 103 -12.41 3.84 18.69
CA THR A 103 -11.26 4.72 18.93
C THR A 103 -11.23 5.40 20.32
N PRO A 104 -12.35 5.88 20.90
CA PRO A 104 -12.33 6.48 22.25
C PRO A 104 -12.24 5.46 23.39
N HIS A 105 -12.51 4.17 23.14
CA HIS A 105 -12.42 3.09 24.13
C HIS A 105 -11.10 2.31 24.08
N LEU A 106 -10.22 2.65 23.12
CA LEU A 106 -8.91 2.03 23.00
C LEU A 106 -7.95 2.52 24.09
N SER A 107 -7.09 1.61 24.55
CA SER A 107 -5.95 1.89 25.40
C SER A 107 -4.99 2.91 24.76
N THR A 108 -4.29 3.67 25.60
CA THR A 108 -3.32 4.69 25.18
C THR A 108 -2.26 4.14 24.22
N LEU A 109 -1.89 2.86 24.39
CA LEU A 109 -0.91 2.18 23.54
C LEU A 109 -1.46 1.93 22.11
N SER A 110 -2.71 1.50 22.01
CA SER A 110 -3.41 1.31 20.73
C SER A 110 -3.61 2.64 19.99
N GLN A 111 -3.91 3.72 20.72
CA GLN A 111 -4.01 5.06 20.15
C GLN A 111 -2.68 5.57 19.60
N LEU A 112 -1.56 5.31 20.31
CA LEU A 112 -0.22 5.67 19.85
C LEU A 112 0.12 4.97 18.52
N ILE A 113 -0.20 3.68 18.41
CA ILE A 113 -0.01 2.89 17.18
C ILE A 113 -0.79 3.53 16.02
N LEU A 114 -2.06 3.90 16.23
CA LEU A 114 -2.89 4.54 15.21
C LEU A 114 -2.34 5.90 14.76
N ILE A 115 -1.81 6.72 15.69
CA ILE A 115 -1.18 8.00 15.36
C ILE A 115 0.04 7.80 14.46
N VAL A 116 0.90 6.83 14.79
CA VAL A 116 2.07 6.48 13.96
C VAL A 116 1.63 5.99 12.58
N LEU A 117 0.57 5.16 12.50
CA LEU A 117 0.01 4.69 11.23
C LEU A 117 -0.53 5.84 10.37
N MET A 118 -1.24 6.81 10.97
CA MET A 118 -1.72 7.99 10.25
C MET A 118 -0.56 8.84 9.72
N PHE A 119 0.48 9.04 10.52
CA PHE A 119 1.67 9.77 10.12
C PHE A 119 2.45 9.03 9.02
N MET A 120 2.53 7.70 9.08
CA MET A 120 3.17 6.89 8.06
C MET A 120 2.35 6.82 6.76
N GLY A 121 1.01 6.80 6.85
CA GLY A 121 0.09 6.80 5.70
C GLY A 121 0.10 8.09 4.87
N ARG A 122 -0.23 9.22 5.51
CA ARG A 122 0.72 10.31 5.73
C ARG A 122 1.89 10.57 4.76
N VAL A 123 3.06 10.48 5.39
CA VAL A 123 4.40 10.76 4.88
C VAL A 123 4.82 9.74 3.82
N GLY A 124 4.43 8.47 3.96
CA GLY A 124 4.77 7.38 3.06
C GLY A 124 4.43 7.69 1.61
N GLY A 125 3.26 8.29 1.36
CA GLY A 125 2.84 8.72 0.02
C GLY A 125 3.69 9.83 -0.60
N MET A 126 4.35 10.68 0.19
CA MET A 126 5.23 11.76 -0.27
C MET A 126 6.68 11.29 -0.41
N THR A 127 7.21 10.54 0.56
CA THR A 127 8.56 9.95 0.48
C THR A 127 8.72 9.06 -0.74
N LEU A 128 7.67 8.37 -1.17
CA LEU A 128 7.70 7.54 -2.37
C LEU A 128 7.76 8.33 -3.68
N VAL A 129 7.09 9.48 -3.75
CA VAL A 129 7.22 10.39 -4.91
C VAL A 129 8.67 10.89 -5.00
N PHE A 130 9.28 11.23 -3.86
CA PHE A 130 10.69 11.60 -3.84
C PHE A 130 11.63 10.45 -4.18
N ALA A 131 11.41 9.24 -3.65
CA ALA A 131 12.25 8.08 -3.93
C ALA A 131 12.20 7.64 -5.41
N THR A 132 11.02 7.69 -6.03
CA THR A 132 10.84 7.37 -7.45
C THR A 132 11.44 8.44 -8.37
N ILE A 133 11.37 9.73 -8.00
CA ILE A 133 12.02 10.82 -8.75
C ILE A 133 13.55 10.79 -8.57
N ALA A 134 14.04 10.45 -7.38
CA ALA A 134 15.47 10.41 -7.05
C ALA A 134 16.22 9.23 -7.70
N ARG A 135 15.52 8.15 -8.09
CA ARG A 135 16.11 7.04 -8.85
C ARG A 135 16.24 7.36 -10.35
N ARG A 136 17.04 8.37 -10.67
CA ARG A 136 17.85 8.37 -11.90
C ARG A 136 19.26 7.95 -11.51
N HIS A 137 19.52 6.64 -11.40
CA HIS A 137 20.89 6.15 -11.29
C HIS A 137 21.14 4.99 -12.25
N VAL A 138 22.02 5.32 -13.21
CA VAL A 138 23.07 4.53 -13.88
C VAL A 138 22.84 3.02 -13.96
N VAL A 139 22.69 2.55 -15.20
CA VAL A 139 22.67 1.14 -15.59
C VAL A 139 23.99 0.49 -15.16
N ASP A 140 23.98 -0.29 -14.10
CA ASP A 140 25.07 -1.22 -13.81
C ASP A 140 25.08 -2.36 -14.85
N PRO A 141 26.25 -2.91 -15.25
CA PRO A 141 26.33 -3.95 -16.27
C PRO A 141 25.54 -5.19 -15.83
N LEU A 142 24.71 -5.72 -16.74
CA LEU A 142 23.81 -6.85 -16.48
C LEU A 142 24.56 -8.02 -15.85
N LYS A 143 24.14 -8.41 -14.64
CA LYS A 143 24.49 -9.72 -14.05
C LYS A 143 23.66 -10.81 -14.75
N PRO A 144 24.16 -12.05 -14.87
CA PRO A 144 23.43 -13.13 -15.52
C PRO A 144 22.09 -13.42 -14.82
N GLU A 145 21.03 -13.57 -15.61
CA GLU A 145 19.68 -13.88 -15.10
C GLU A 145 19.57 -15.36 -14.71
N GLU A 146 19.20 -15.63 -13.46
CA GLU A 146 18.88 -16.97 -12.98
C GLU A 146 17.36 -17.20 -13.02
N LYS A 147 16.92 -18.24 -13.72
CA LYS A 147 15.50 -18.58 -13.84
C LYS A 147 15.06 -19.40 -12.62
N VAL A 148 14.65 -18.72 -11.56
CA VAL A 148 13.99 -19.37 -10.42
C VAL A 148 12.52 -19.61 -10.75
N GLN A 149 12.10 -20.86 -10.70
CA GLN A 149 10.71 -21.25 -10.91
C GLN A 149 9.91 -20.94 -9.63
N VAL A 150 9.02 -19.95 -9.71
CA VAL A 150 8.09 -19.64 -8.61
C VAL A 150 6.72 -20.20 -9.00
N GLY A 151 6.22 -21.12 -8.18
CA GLY A 151 4.90 -21.75 -8.33
C GLY A 151 3.77 -20.88 -7.83
#